data_AF-A0A3D2JFP4-F1
#
_entry.id   AF-A0A3D2JFP4-F1
#
_cell.length_a   1.000
_cell.length_b   1.000
_cell.length_c   1.000
_cell.angle_alpha   90.00
_cell.angle_beta   90.00
_cell.angle_gamma   90.00
#
_symmetry.space_group_name_H-M   'P 1'
#
loop_
_entity.id
_entity.type
_entity.pdbx_description
1 polymer ?
#
loop_
_entity_poly.entity_id
_entity_poly.type
_entity_poly.pdbx_seq_one_letter_code
_entity_poly.pdbx_strand_id
1 'polypeptide(L)'
;FNRFQNGMIYWTPSTNAHEIHGAILDLWSSLGFETSSIGYPLTDESAAPDGVGRFNAFQNGSIYWSPKSGALVIPNVQTWDSGSITFSDGTALGGSCQVVANSNGDWTFSGHMYDSGFDTYDYGVAAVLFTPSGVGYTLSYQGRAEGTSAGLPFGTPRRDDPWTRSGNNSSLRDNWLQAAQAIFKVEITSQDKLAAGLSDTVQKSLADLAQKGIEAGVVALIALL
;
A
#
# COMPACT_ATOMS: atom_id res chain seq x y z
N PHE A 1 -17.29 -25.96 12.98
CA PHE A 1 -16.84 -25.20 14.17
C PHE A 1 -17.68 -25.61 15.38
N ASN A 2 -17.19 -25.35 16.59
CA ASN A 2 -17.97 -25.44 17.82
C ASN A 2 -17.98 -24.08 18.51
N ARG A 3 -19.13 -23.66 19.02
CA ARG A 3 -19.28 -22.42 19.78
C ARG A 3 -19.30 -22.73 21.27
N PHE A 4 -18.56 -21.95 22.03
CA PHE A 4 -18.48 -22.00 23.48
C PHE A 4 -18.98 -20.68 24.07
N GLN A 5 -19.10 -20.65 25.40
CA GLN A 5 -19.64 -19.50 26.12
C GLN A 5 -18.82 -18.23 25.88
N ASN A 6 -17.50 -18.35 25.73
CA ASN A 6 -16.57 -17.22 25.57
C ASN A 6 -15.76 -17.26 24.26
N GLY A 7 -16.00 -18.20 23.36
CA GLY A 7 -15.14 -18.35 22.18
C GLY A 7 -15.65 -19.38 21.18
N MET A 8 -14.87 -19.62 20.13
CA MET A 8 -15.17 -20.62 19.11
C MET A 8 -13.92 -21.44 18.82
N ILE A 9 -14.12 -22.73 18.54
CA ILE A 9 -13.07 -23.58 17.97
C ILE A 9 -13.45 -23.88 16.53
N TYR A 10 -12.60 -23.46 15.60
CA TYR A 10 -12.71 -23.75 14.17
C TYR A 10 -11.72 -24.81 13.78
N TRP A 11 -12.17 -25.79 12.99
CA TRP A 11 -11.33 -26.87 12.49
C TRP A 11 -11.56 -27.04 11.00
N THR A 12 -10.46 -27.21 10.26
CA THR A 12 -10.46 -27.74 8.90
C THR A 12 -9.34 -28.77 8.76
N PRO A 13 -9.40 -29.70 7.79
CA PRO A 13 -8.30 -30.63 7.52
C PRO A 13 -6.98 -29.92 7.18
N SER A 14 -7.03 -28.74 6.57
CA SER A 14 -5.84 -27.99 6.14
C SER A 14 -5.24 -27.11 7.23
N THR A 15 -6.04 -26.67 8.21
CA THR A 15 -5.59 -25.71 9.23
C THR A 15 -5.48 -26.32 10.62
N ASN A 16 -6.07 -27.49 10.89
CA ASN A 16 -6.29 -28.02 12.25
C ASN A 16 -7.26 -27.15 13.07
N ALA A 17 -7.41 -27.50 14.34
CA ALA A 17 -8.33 -26.87 15.28
C ALA A 17 -7.66 -25.66 15.93
N HIS A 18 -8.34 -24.52 15.89
CA HIS A 18 -7.89 -23.28 16.49
C HIS A 18 -9.00 -22.58 17.26
N GLU A 19 -8.60 -22.05 18.42
CA GLU A 19 -9.43 -21.27 19.31
C GLU A 19 -9.37 -19.77 18.96
N ILE A 20 -10.53 -19.11 18.99
CA ILE A 20 -10.70 -17.66 18.80
C ILE A 20 -11.76 -17.16 19.78
N HIS A 21 -11.44 -16.12 20.55
CA HIS A 21 -12.35 -15.52 21.53
C HIS A 21 -12.31 -13.98 21.54
N GLY A 22 -13.15 -13.39 22.39
CA GLY A 22 -13.11 -11.97 22.73
C GLY A 22 -13.19 -11.03 21.53
N ALA A 23 -12.46 -9.92 21.60
CA ALA A 23 -12.49 -8.88 20.59
C ALA A 23 -11.99 -9.33 19.20
N ILE A 24 -11.11 -10.33 19.15
CA ILE A 24 -10.64 -10.92 17.89
C ILE A 24 -11.79 -11.69 17.23
N LEU A 25 -12.50 -12.51 18.00
CA LEU A 25 -13.68 -13.22 17.52
C LEU A 25 -14.77 -12.24 17.06
N ASP A 26 -15.03 -11.18 17.83
CA ASP A 26 -16.04 -10.18 17.50
C ASP A 26 -15.74 -9.50 16.16
N LEU A 27 -14.48 -9.09 15.94
CA LEU A 27 -14.07 -8.51 14.66
C LEU A 27 -14.19 -9.54 13.53
N TRP A 28 -13.64 -10.74 13.70
CA TRP A 28 -13.70 -11.77 12.66
C TRP A 28 -15.15 -12.16 12.30
N SER A 29 -16.04 -12.20 13.30
CA SER A 29 -17.48 -12.41 13.12
C SER A 29 -18.10 -11.30 12.27
N SER A 30 -17.77 -10.04 12.55
CA SER A 30 -18.30 -8.89 11.80
C SER A 30 -17.87 -8.89 10.32
N LEU A 31 -16.76 -9.56 10.00
CA LEU A 31 -16.24 -9.70 8.64
C LEU A 31 -16.84 -10.89 7.87
N GLY A 32 -17.69 -11.70 8.52
CA GLY A 32 -18.27 -12.91 7.92
C GLY A 32 -17.47 -14.19 8.16
N PHE A 33 -16.68 -14.25 9.23
CA PHE A 33 -15.92 -15.44 9.65
C PHE A 33 -15.02 -15.99 8.52
N GLU A 34 -15.09 -17.28 8.23
CA GLU A 34 -14.28 -17.95 7.20
C GLU A 34 -14.55 -17.45 5.77
N THR A 35 -15.70 -16.81 5.55
CA THR A 35 -16.04 -16.22 4.23
C THR A 35 -15.43 -14.84 4.03
N SER A 36 -14.83 -14.27 5.08
CA SER A 36 -14.08 -13.02 5.00
C SER A 36 -12.82 -13.16 4.16
N SER A 37 -12.25 -12.04 3.73
CA SER A 37 -10.99 -12.00 2.99
C SER A 37 -9.80 -12.57 3.77
N ILE A 38 -9.87 -12.63 5.12
CA ILE A 38 -8.77 -13.14 5.95
C ILE A 38 -8.79 -14.68 6.09
N GLY A 39 -9.95 -15.31 5.87
CA GLY A 39 -10.11 -16.76 5.81
C GLY A 39 -10.16 -17.45 7.18
N TYR A 40 -9.65 -18.69 7.23
CA TYR A 40 -9.65 -19.53 8.43
C TYR A 40 -8.47 -19.19 9.38
N PRO A 41 -8.65 -19.40 10.69
CA PRO A 41 -7.58 -19.27 11.68
C PRO A 41 -6.51 -20.35 11.48
N LEU A 42 -5.25 -20.00 11.78
CA LEU A 42 -4.06 -20.84 11.71
C LEU A 42 -3.35 -21.00 13.06
N THR A 43 -3.76 -20.23 14.06
CA THR A 43 -3.23 -20.30 15.42
C THR A 43 -4.35 -20.09 16.43
N ASP A 44 -4.13 -20.58 17.65
CA ASP A 44 -4.84 -20.11 18.83
C ASP A 44 -4.42 -18.66 19.15
N GLU A 45 -5.14 -18.01 20.08
CA GLU A 45 -4.79 -16.66 20.49
C GLU A 45 -3.48 -16.63 21.31
N SER A 46 -2.51 -15.86 20.84
CA SER A 46 -1.19 -15.73 21.48
C SER A 46 -0.82 -14.28 21.75
N ALA A 47 0.22 -14.06 22.55
CA ALA A 47 0.70 -12.71 22.85
C ALA A 47 1.27 -12.06 21.59
N ALA A 48 0.90 -10.80 21.32
CA ALA A 48 1.47 -10.04 20.21
C ALA A 48 2.97 -9.75 20.46
N PRO A 49 3.76 -9.49 19.41
CA PRO A 49 5.20 -9.23 19.54
C PRO A 49 5.56 -8.04 20.43
N ASP A 50 4.63 -7.11 20.65
CA ASP A 50 4.79 -5.97 21.55
C ASP A 50 4.69 -6.33 23.05
N GLY A 51 4.28 -7.57 23.36
CA GLY A 51 4.06 -8.05 24.73
C GLY A 51 2.84 -7.44 25.44
N VAL A 52 2.04 -6.62 24.76
CA VAL A 52 0.86 -5.94 25.31
C VAL A 52 -0.42 -6.48 24.67
N GLY A 53 -0.40 -6.66 23.36
CA GLY A 53 -1.55 -7.13 22.60
C GLY A 53 -1.71 -8.64 22.57
N ARG A 54 -2.76 -9.06 21.86
CA ARG A 54 -3.08 -10.47 21.56
C ARG A 54 -3.28 -10.60 20.06
N PHE A 55 -3.05 -11.78 19.49
CA PHE A 55 -3.33 -12.00 18.07
C PHE A 55 -3.64 -13.46 17.74
N ASN A 56 -4.37 -13.64 16.63
CA ASN A 56 -4.50 -14.89 15.90
C ASN A 56 -3.99 -14.67 14.47
N ALA A 57 -3.23 -15.63 13.95
CA ALA A 57 -2.93 -15.69 12.53
C ALA A 57 -4.08 -16.38 11.77
N PHE A 58 -4.31 -15.93 10.54
CA PHE A 58 -5.30 -16.44 9.61
C PHE A 58 -4.62 -16.68 8.24
N GLN A 59 -5.33 -17.34 7.32
CA GLN A 59 -4.78 -17.69 6.00
C GLN A 59 -4.22 -16.48 5.23
N ASN A 60 -4.91 -15.35 5.25
CA ASN A 60 -4.56 -14.17 4.45
C ASN A 60 -4.19 -12.95 5.29
N GLY A 61 -3.86 -13.13 6.56
CA GLY A 61 -3.45 -12.04 7.46
C GLY A 61 -3.48 -12.46 8.92
N SER A 62 -3.48 -11.50 9.82
CA SER A 62 -3.67 -11.69 11.26
C SER A 62 -4.68 -10.70 11.79
N ILE A 63 -5.35 -11.04 12.88
CA ILE A 63 -6.10 -10.06 13.66
C ILE A 63 -5.33 -9.81 14.95
N TYR A 64 -4.99 -8.55 15.19
CA TYR A 64 -4.33 -8.09 16.40
C TYR A 64 -5.32 -7.34 17.26
N TRP A 65 -5.22 -7.50 18.57
CA TRP A 65 -5.93 -6.71 19.55
C TRP A 65 -4.95 -6.02 20.49
N SER A 66 -5.19 -4.75 20.82
CA SER A 66 -4.51 -4.05 21.90
C SER A 66 -5.47 -3.15 22.68
N PRO A 67 -5.15 -2.76 23.93
CA PRO A 67 -5.95 -1.78 24.67
C PRO A 67 -6.05 -0.41 23.98
N LYS A 68 -5.05 -0.03 23.18
CA LYS A 68 -4.99 1.28 22.50
C LYS A 68 -5.84 1.31 21.22
N SER A 69 -5.82 0.22 20.46
CA SER A 69 -6.38 0.18 19.10
C SER A 69 -7.66 -0.65 18.97
N GLY A 70 -7.99 -1.47 19.97
CA GLY A 70 -8.95 -2.55 19.80
C GLY A 70 -8.44 -3.61 18.82
N ALA A 71 -9.36 -4.42 18.30
CA ALA A 71 -9.06 -5.44 17.31
C ALA A 71 -8.94 -4.83 15.90
N LEU A 72 -7.92 -5.23 15.14
CA LEU A 72 -7.62 -4.75 13.79
C LEU A 72 -7.14 -5.90 12.90
N VAL A 73 -7.55 -5.89 11.64
CA VAL A 73 -7.05 -6.79 10.60
C VAL A 73 -5.75 -6.26 10.04
N ILE A 74 -4.74 -7.13 9.97
CA ILE A 74 -3.46 -6.90 9.33
C ILE A 74 -3.31 -7.92 8.20
N PRO A 75 -3.55 -7.53 6.93
CA PRO A 75 -3.51 -8.46 5.82
C PRO A 75 -2.09 -8.92 5.51
N ASN A 76 -1.93 -10.05 4.84
CA ASN A 76 -0.63 -10.50 4.31
C ASN A 76 -0.20 -9.72 3.06
N VAL A 77 -1.15 -9.08 2.37
CA VAL A 77 -0.90 -8.27 1.17
C VAL A 77 -1.64 -6.96 1.31
N GLN A 78 -0.95 -5.85 1.05
CA GLN A 78 -1.53 -4.51 1.02
C GLN A 78 -1.32 -3.90 -0.36
N THR A 79 -2.37 -3.25 -0.87
CA THR A 79 -2.31 -2.48 -2.12
C THR A 79 -2.56 -1.01 -1.82
N TRP A 80 -1.71 -0.16 -2.37
CA TRP A 80 -1.88 1.29 -2.39
C TRP A 80 -1.98 1.73 -3.84
N ASP A 81 -3.19 2.12 -4.25
CA ASP A 81 -3.52 2.52 -5.62
C ASP A 81 -3.74 4.03 -5.65
N SER A 82 -3.02 4.75 -6.53
CA SER A 82 -3.15 6.19 -6.70
C SER A 82 -4.54 6.66 -7.11
N GLY A 83 -5.37 5.75 -7.63
CA GLY A 83 -6.50 6.08 -8.45
C GLY A 83 -6.04 6.73 -9.75
N SER A 84 -6.96 7.46 -10.40
CA SER A 84 -6.65 8.19 -11.62
C SER A 84 -5.73 9.37 -11.35
N ILE A 85 -4.60 9.38 -12.04
CA ILE A 85 -3.67 10.51 -12.09
C ILE A 85 -4.21 11.49 -13.13
N THR A 86 -4.56 12.69 -12.68
CA THR A 86 -4.99 13.81 -13.52
C THR A 86 -4.33 15.09 -13.02
N PHE A 87 -3.98 16.00 -13.93
CA PHE A 87 -3.35 17.27 -13.59
C PHE A 87 -4.39 18.40 -13.66
N SER A 88 -4.44 19.22 -12.61
CA SER A 88 -5.44 20.27 -12.46
C SER A 88 -5.28 21.44 -13.43
N ASP A 89 -4.12 21.57 -14.07
CA ASP A 89 -3.82 22.63 -15.03
C ASP A 89 -4.18 22.28 -16.48
N GLY A 90 -4.78 21.11 -16.70
CA GLY A 90 -5.15 20.64 -18.03
C GLY A 90 -4.03 19.97 -18.82
N THR A 91 -2.90 19.64 -18.18
CA THR A 91 -1.87 18.78 -18.80
C THR A 91 -2.51 17.51 -19.34
N ALA A 92 -2.22 17.18 -20.60
CA ALA A 92 -2.84 16.08 -21.32
C ALA A 92 -2.27 14.68 -20.96
N LEU A 93 -1.41 14.61 -19.96
CA LEU A 93 -0.85 13.39 -19.40
C LEU A 93 -1.75 12.84 -18.30
N GLY A 94 -2.00 11.53 -18.26
CA GLY A 94 -2.76 10.88 -17.19
C GLY A 94 -2.31 9.46 -16.98
N GLY A 95 -2.93 8.73 -16.05
CA GLY A 95 -2.56 7.34 -15.79
C GLY A 95 -3.02 6.80 -14.45
N SER A 96 -2.39 5.72 -14.01
CA SER A 96 -2.46 5.26 -12.62
C SER A 96 -1.17 4.56 -12.21
N CYS A 97 -0.91 4.49 -10.91
CA CYS A 97 0.14 3.67 -10.37
C CYS A 97 -0.33 2.97 -9.09
N GLN A 98 0.25 1.82 -8.81
CA GLN A 98 -0.03 1.06 -7.61
C GLN A 98 1.25 0.46 -7.03
N VAL A 99 1.27 0.35 -5.70
CA VAL A 99 2.23 -0.46 -4.98
C VAL A 99 1.47 -1.62 -4.34
N VAL A 100 1.87 -2.84 -4.65
CA VAL A 100 1.41 -4.06 -3.99
C VAL A 100 2.57 -4.59 -3.16
N ALA A 101 2.37 -4.77 -1.87
CA ALA A 101 3.38 -5.28 -0.96
C ALA A 101 2.85 -6.49 -0.18
N ASN A 102 3.74 -7.37 0.24
CA ASN A 102 3.46 -8.56 1.01
C ASN A 102 4.22 -8.55 2.35
N SER A 103 3.64 -9.20 3.36
CA SER A 103 4.23 -9.38 4.69
C SER A 103 5.58 -10.09 4.68
N ASN A 104 5.92 -10.84 3.63
CA ASN A 104 7.23 -11.44 3.43
C ASN A 104 8.31 -10.47 2.90
N GLY A 105 7.94 -9.21 2.61
CA GLY A 105 8.81 -8.17 2.09
C GLY A 105 8.82 -8.04 0.57
N ASP A 106 8.12 -8.91 -0.16
CA ASP A 106 7.97 -8.78 -1.61
C ASP A 106 7.10 -7.58 -1.94
N TRP A 107 7.49 -6.86 -2.99
CA TRP A 107 6.74 -5.72 -3.48
C TRP A 107 6.75 -5.64 -4.99
N THR A 108 5.70 -5.06 -5.55
CA THR A 108 5.57 -4.67 -6.95
C THR A 108 5.11 -3.22 -7.02
N PHE A 109 5.81 -2.42 -7.83
CA PHE A 109 5.43 -1.06 -8.18
C PHE A 109 5.16 -1.00 -9.68
N SER A 110 3.91 -0.80 -10.04
CA SER A 110 3.47 -0.77 -11.43
C SER A 110 2.62 0.45 -11.70
N GLY A 111 2.49 0.75 -12.98
CA GLY A 111 1.58 1.79 -13.44
C GLY A 111 1.61 1.91 -14.95
N HIS A 112 0.88 2.90 -15.41
CA HIS A 112 0.87 3.32 -16.80
C HIS A 112 0.64 4.82 -16.84
N MET A 113 1.38 5.52 -17.69
CA MET A 113 1.05 6.88 -18.08
C MET A 113 0.65 6.89 -19.55
N TYR A 114 -0.33 7.73 -19.88
CA TYR A 114 -0.86 7.93 -21.21
C TYR A 114 -0.92 9.42 -21.51
N ASP A 115 -0.38 9.82 -22.67
CA ASP A 115 -0.55 11.16 -23.19
C ASP A 115 -1.72 11.22 -24.20
N SER A 116 -2.67 12.11 -23.93
CA SER A 116 -3.83 12.40 -24.78
C SER A 116 -3.62 13.62 -25.69
N GLY A 117 -2.55 14.38 -25.53
CA GLY A 117 -2.30 15.67 -26.16
C GLY A 117 -1.29 15.70 -27.32
N PHE A 118 -0.84 16.92 -27.63
CA PHE A 118 0.06 17.17 -28.75
C PHE A 118 1.53 17.12 -28.35
N ASP A 119 1.85 17.67 -27.18
CA ASP A 119 3.22 17.80 -26.66
C ASP A 119 3.72 16.49 -26.05
N THR A 120 5.03 16.26 -26.05
CA THR A 120 5.61 15.10 -25.38
C THR A 120 5.99 15.43 -23.95
N TYR A 121 5.78 14.49 -23.04
CA TYR A 121 6.07 14.67 -21.61
C TYR A 121 7.11 13.67 -21.12
N ASP A 122 8.18 14.17 -20.49
CA ASP A 122 9.02 13.37 -19.60
C ASP A 122 8.46 13.50 -18.18
N TYR A 123 8.46 12.41 -17.42
CA TYR A 123 7.86 12.40 -16.08
C TYR A 123 8.60 11.49 -15.11
N GLY A 124 8.40 11.77 -13.82
CA GLY A 124 8.83 10.90 -12.73
C GLY A 124 7.65 10.49 -11.86
N VAL A 125 7.62 9.24 -11.41
CA VAL A 125 6.70 8.71 -10.40
C VAL A 125 7.52 8.12 -9.25
N ALA A 126 7.24 8.52 -8.02
CA ALA A 126 7.86 7.94 -6.84
C ALA A 126 6.81 7.52 -5.81
N ALA A 127 6.95 6.34 -5.21
CA ALA A 127 6.21 5.89 -4.06
C ALA A 127 7.16 5.74 -2.86
N VAL A 128 6.88 6.44 -1.76
CA VAL A 128 7.72 6.38 -0.55
C VAL A 128 6.93 5.72 0.57
N LEU A 129 7.33 4.53 1.04
CA LEU A 129 6.85 4.01 2.32
C LEU A 129 7.81 4.46 3.40
N PHE A 130 7.28 4.93 4.54
CA PHE A 130 8.09 5.18 5.73
C PHE A 130 7.43 4.59 6.99
N THR A 131 8.27 4.16 7.93
CA THR A 131 7.87 3.66 9.25
C THR A 131 8.04 4.75 10.32
N PRO A 132 7.44 4.60 11.53
CA PRO A 132 7.61 5.55 12.63
C PRO A 132 9.07 5.64 13.09
N SER A 133 9.80 4.55 12.92
CA SER A 133 11.21 4.42 13.22
C SER A 133 12.12 5.18 12.25
N GLY A 134 11.54 5.89 11.27
CA GLY A 134 12.27 6.73 10.31
C GLY A 134 12.87 5.95 9.14
N VAL A 135 12.52 4.67 8.98
CA VAL A 135 12.97 3.86 7.85
C VAL A 135 12.05 4.12 6.66
N GLY A 136 12.53 4.93 5.72
CA GLY A 136 11.86 5.18 4.44
C GLY A 136 12.47 4.35 3.32
N TYR A 137 11.65 3.71 2.50
CA TYR A 137 12.10 3.20 1.20
C TYR A 137 11.33 3.89 0.07
N THR A 138 12.06 4.26 -0.98
CA THR A 138 11.51 4.93 -2.15
C THR A 138 11.56 3.99 -3.35
N LEU A 139 10.40 3.77 -3.96
CA LEU A 139 10.25 3.14 -5.26
C LEU A 139 10.10 4.26 -6.27
N SER A 140 10.83 4.24 -7.37
CA SER A 140 10.74 5.29 -8.38
C SER A 140 10.80 4.74 -9.80
N TYR A 141 10.18 5.50 -10.69
CA TYR A 141 10.15 5.28 -12.12
C TYR A 141 10.27 6.63 -12.83
N GLN A 142 11.01 6.66 -13.92
CA GLN A 142 11.04 7.78 -14.85
C GLN A 142 10.65 7.24 -16.22
N GLY A 143 9.81 7.98 -16.91
CA GLY A 143 9.22 7.56 -18.17
C GLY A 143 8.99 8.74 -19.11
N ARG A 144 8.52 8.40 -20.31
CA ARG A 144 8.22 9.36 -21.38
C ARG A 144 6.96 8.92 -22.10
N ALA A 145 6.00 9.82 -22.24
CA ALA A 145 4.80 9.61 -23.04
C ALA A 145 4.80 10.60 -24.20
N GLU A 146 4.81 10.06 -25.43
CA GLU A 146 4.91 10.86 -26.65
C GLU A 146 3.55 11.40 -27.10
N GLY A 147 3.53 12.71 -27.37
CA GLY A 147 2.36 13.37 -27.94
C GLY A 147 2.26 13.21 -29.44
N THR A 148 1.15 13.73 -29.99
CA THR A 148 0.88 13.68 -31.43
C THR A 148 2.04 14.23 -32.27
N SER A 149 2.76 15.24 -31.76
CA SER A 149 3.90 15.88 -32.42
C SER A 149 5.04 14.91 -32.78
N ALA A 150 5.30 13.89 -31.97
CA ALA A 150 6.38 12.94 -32.18
C ALA A 150 6.16 12.01 -33.39
N GLY A 151 4.91 11.88 -33.86
CA GLY A 151 4.56 11.08 -35.04
C GLY A 151 4.54 11.86 -36.36
N LEU A 152 4.83 13.17 -36.36
CA LEU A 152 4.70 13.99 -37.57
C LEU A 152 5.96 13.95 -38.46
N PRO A 153 5.80 14.01 -39.80
CA PRO A 153 4.55 13.94 -40.54
C PRO A 153 4.02 12.51 -40.73
N PHE A 154 4.84 11.49 -40.45
CA PHE A 154 4.50 10.08 -40.59
C PHE A 154 5.09 9.29 -39.41
N GLY A 155 4.24 8.61 -38.64
CA GLY A 155 4.65 7.84 -37.47
C GLY A 155 3.49 7.57 -36.51
N THR A 156 3.68 6.60 -35.63
CA THR A 156 2.77 6.30 -34.52
C THR A 156 3.52 6.61 -33.22
N PRO A 157 3.23 7.73 -32.54
CA PRO A 157 3.91 8.09 -31.30
C PRO A 157 3.61 7.06 -30.22
N ARG A 158 4.59 6.80 -29.35
CA ARG A 158 4.41 5.93 -28.17
C ARG A 158 3.74 6.73 -27.05
N ARG A 159 2.42 6.80 -27.11
CA ARG A 159 1.60 7.57 -26.16
C ARG A 159 1.44 6.89 -24.80
N ASP A 160 1.62 5.57 -24.77
CA ASP A 160 1.49 4.73 -23.58
C ASP A 160 2.86 4.30 -23.05
N ASP A 161 3.06 4.46 -21.74
CA ASP A 161 4.26 4.03 -21.05
C ASP A 161 3.92 3.21 -19.78
N PRO A 162 3.66 1.90 -19.94
CA PRO A 162 3.45 0.99 -18.82
C PRO A 162 4.77 0.58 -18.19
N TRP A 163 4.78 0.43 -16.85
CA TRP A 163 5.91 -0.12 -16.12
C TRP A 163 5.49 -1.11 -15.05
N THR A 164 6.41 -1.99 -14.71
CA THR A 164 6.33 -2.86 -13.54
C THR A 164 7.74 -3.09 -13.02
N ARG A 165 7.93 -2.85 -11.72
CA ARG A 165 9.15 -3.14 -10.97
C ARG A 165 8.79 -4.00 -9.80
N SER A 166 9.66 -4.92 -9.42
CA SER A 166 9.45 -5.77 -8.26
C SER A 166 10.75 -5.97 -7.50
N GLY A 167 10.63 -6.35 -6.24
CA GLY A 167 11.77 -6.68 -5.41
C GLY A 167 11.34 -7.26 -4.07
N ASN A 168 12.32 -7.45 -3.19
CA ASN A 168 12.11 -7.83 -1.81
C ASN A 168 12.84 -6.83 -0.91
N ASN A 169 12.25 -6.48 0.23
CA ASN A 169 12.84 -5.59 1.22
C ASN A 169 12.62 -6.15 2.63
N SER A 170 13.71 -6.53 3.31
CA SER A 170 13.64 -7.06 4.67
C SER A 170 13.09 -6.01 5.66
N SER A 171 13.38 -4.73 5.48
CA SER A 171 12.83 -3.69 6.36
C SER A 171 11.31 -3.58 6.22
N LEU A 172 10.75 -3.78 5.03
CA LEU A 172 9.30 -3.86 4.83
C LEU A 172 8.71 -5.07 5.58
N ARG A 173 9.31 -6.25 5.42
CA ARG A 173 8.92 -7.48 6.12
C ARG A 173 8.95 -7.29 7.64
N ASP A 174 10.05 -6.77 8.16
CA ASP A 174 10.32 -6.65 9.58
C ASP A 174 9.44 -5.56 10.25
N ASN A 175 8.90 -4.62 9.45
CA ASN A 175 7.99 -3.55 9.89
C ASN A 175 6.57 -3.69 9.29
N TRP A 176 6.18 -4.91 8.89
CA TRP A 176 4.93 -5.12 8.14
C TRP A 176 3.69 -4.64 8.89
N LEU A 177 3.65 -4.83 10.22
CA LEU A 177 2.54 -4.39 11.06
C LEU A 177 2.26 -2.89 10.90
N GLN A 178 3.29 -2.05 10.85
CA GLN A 178 3.10 -0.61 10.62
C GLN A 178 2.82 -0.31 9.15
N ALA A 179 3.52 -0.98 8.23
CA ALA A 179 3.36 -0.78 6.79
C ALA A 179 1.92 -1.03 6.35
N ALA A 180 1.32 -2.16 6.74
CA ALA A 180 -0.04 -2.54 6.35
C ALA A 180 -1.12 -1.56 6.87
N GLN A 181 -0.80 -0.77 7.90
CA GLN A 181 -1.68 0.25 8.48
C GLN A 181 -1.35 1.66 7.98
N ALA A 182 -0.41 1.80 7.05
CA ALA A 182 0.05 3.10 6.56
C ALA A 182 -1.06 3.87 5.86
N ILE A 183 -1.08 5.20 6.06
CA ILE A 183 -2.00 6.08 5.35
C ILE A 183 -1.41 6.44 3.99
N PHE A 184 -2.22 6.29 2.96
CA PHE A 184 -1.84 6.59 1.60
C PHE A 184 -2.26 8.01 1.21
N LYS A 185 -1.33 8.76 0.62
CA LYS A 185 -1.54 10.10 0.08
C LYS A 185 -0.97 10.16 -1.33
N VAL A 186 -1.70 10.78 -2.24
CA VAL A 186 -1.26 11.02 -3.61
C VAL A 186 -1.06 12.52 -3.80
N GLU A 187 0.10 12.89 -4.33
CA GLU A 187 0.45 14.27 -4.66
C GLU A 187 0.89 14.36 -6.12
N ILE A 188 0.12 15.09 -6.91
CA ILE A 188 0.31 15.26 -8.37
C ILE A 188 0.71 16.71 -8.63
N THR A 189 1.71 16.93 -9.47
CA THR A 189 2.17 18.28 -9.83
C THR A 189 2.66 18.33 -11.27
N SER A 190 2.24 19.36 -12.01
CA SER A 190 2.74 19.63 -13.36
C SER A 190 3.96 20.55 -13.38
N GLN A 191 4.32 21.16 -12.25
CA GLN A 191 5.57 21.91 -12.13
C GLN A 191 6.77 20.96 -12.07
N ASP A 192 7.86 21.31 -12.77
CA ASP A 192 9.16 20.68 -12.61
C ASP A 192 9.64 20.86 -11.16
N LYS A 193 9.34 19.86 -10.34
CA LYS A 193 9.79 19.76 -8.96
C LYS A 193 11.08 18.96 -8.82
N LEU A 194 11.70 18.50 -9.91
CA LEU A 194 13.06 17.94 -9.81
C LEU A 194 14.11 19.04 -9.65
N ALA A 195 13.82 20.28 -10.05
CA ALA A 195 14.67 21.43 -9.74
C ALA A 195 14.67 21.82 -8.24
N ALA A 196 13.56 21.57 -7.51
CA ALA A 196 13.45 21.79 -6.06
C ALA A 196 13.64 20.51 -5.21
N GLY A 197 13.65 19.34 -5.85
CA GLY A 197 13.85 18.03 -5.24
C GLY A 197 12.56 17.34 -4.78
N LEU A 198 12.44 16.05 -5.10
CA LEU A 198 11.46 15.12 -4.48
C LEU A 198 11.56 15.14 -2.94
N SER A 199 12.74 15.44 -2.40
CA SER A 199 13.01 15.53 -0.96
C SER A 199 12.08 16.49 -0.23
N ASP A 200 11.86 17.70 -0.78
CA ASP A 200 11.13 18.76 -0.08
C ASP A 200 9.64 18.44 0.00
N THR A 201 9.11 17.84 -1.08
CA THR A 201 7.71 17.42 -1.12
C THR A 201 7.48 16.20 -0.22
N VAL A 202 8.41 15.23 -0.22
CA VAL A 202 8.41 14.11 0.73
C VAL A 202 8.44 14.63 2.17
N GLN A 203 9.36 15.55 2.51
CA GLN A 203 9.47 16.12 3.85
C GLN A 203 8.20 16.85 4.31
N LYS A 204 7.55 17.62 3.42
CA LYS A 204 6.29 18.28 3.74
C LYS A 204 5.16 17.27 4.01
N SER A 205 5.03 16.26 3.16
CA SER A 205 4.06 15.19 3.36
C SER A 205 4.33 14.39 4.64
N LEU A 206 5.61 14.16 4.98
CA LEU A 206 6.01 13.54 6.24
C LEU A 206 5.59 14.39 7.45
N ALA A 207 5.81 15.70 7.39
CA ALA A 207 5.41 16.61 8.46
C ALA A 207 3.88 16.60 8.67
N ASP A 208 3.10 16.59 7.59
CA ASP A 208 1.64 16.50 7.65
C ASP A 208 1.15 15.19 8.29
N LEU A 209 1.81 14.07 7.98
CA LEU A 209 1.45 12.74 8.51
C LEU A 209 1.85 12.61 9.98
N ALA A 210 3.03 13.12 10.35
CA ALA A 210 3.48 13.18 11.74
C ALA A 210 2.53 14.01 12.63
N GLN A 211 2.02 15.15 12.14
CA GLN A 211 1.05 15.97 12.88
C GLN A 211 -0.27 15.24 13.14
N LYS A 212 -0.67 14.33 12.26
CA LYS A 212 -1.88 13.52 12.42
C LYS A 212 -1.69 12.31 13.34
N GLY A 213 -0.50 12.16 13.96
CA GLY A 213 -0.15 11.00 14.78
C GLY A 213 -0.04 9.71 13.95
N ILE A 214 0.17 9.86 12.63
CA ILE A 214 0.22 8.74 11.70
C ILE A 214 1.65 8.24 11.63
N GLU A 215 1.75 6.96 11.92
CA GLU A 215 3.00 6.27 12.17
C GLU A 215 3.64 5.76 10.86
N ALA A 216 2.86 5.51 9.80
CA ALA A 216 3.39 5.13 8.49
C ALA A 216 2.59 5.77 7.35
N GLY A 217 3.26 6.06 6.23
CA GLY A 217 2.58 6.60 5.06
C GLY A 217 3.20 6.21 3.74
N VAL A 218 2.37 6.21 2.69
CA VAL A 218 2.80 6.04 1.30
C VAL A 218 2.50 7.33 0.54
N VAL A 219 3.53 7.98 -0.02
CA VAL A 219 3.36 9.18 -0.86
C VAL A 219 3.69 8.85 -2.31
N ALA A 220 2.70 8.97 -3.20
CA ALA A 220 2.93 8.95 -4.64
C ALA A 220 3.20 10.39 -5.15
N LEU A 221 4.38 10.65 -5.71
CA LEU A 221 4.78 11.94 -6.29
C LEU A 221 4.93 11.83 -7.79
N ILE A 222 4.25 12.71 -8.52
CA ILE A 222 4.27 12.73 -9.98
C ILE A 222 4.62 14.13 -10.46
N ALA A 223 5.71 14.26 -11.23
CA ALA A 223 6.21 15.52 -11.76
C ALA A 223 6.50 15.42 -13.26
N LEU A 224 6.18 16.48 -13.99
CA LEU A 224 6.65 16.72 -15.36
C LEU A 224 8.08 17.27 -15.30
N LEU A 225 8.93 16.85 -16.24
CA LEU A 225 10.34 17.23 -16.35
C LEU A 225 10.60 18.13 -17.55
#